data_AF-A0A8T9S2M4-F1
#
_entry.id   AF-A0A8T9S2M4-F1
#
_cell.length_a   1.000
_cell.length_b   1.000
_cell.length_c   1.000
_cell.angle_alpha   90.00
_cell.angle_beta   90.00
_cell.angle_gamma   90.00
#
_symmetry.space_group_name_H-M   'P 1'
#
loop_
_entity.id
_entity.type
_entity.pdbx_description
1 polymer ?
#
loop_
_entity_poly.entity_id
_entity_poly.type
_entity_poly.pdbx_seq_one_letter_code
_entity_poly.pdbx_strand_id
1 'polypeptide(L)'
;MGPALRARRAQLPAVARRYFELLAEEAWVPGTDRAERFELTGAGPGQLRLRVLAMRQARPDSLISERVYTQQDTKKLSLYGLAGNDIFTIDATAAPGMAVALYPGEGQDQVLLPTAAKAEAAKPLVLWYGQPGSAAPHLPGLTEEKDPEPWLSATAAGWLRRYNLQD
;
A
#
# COMPACT_ATOMS: atom_id res chain seq x y z
N MET A 1 -13.50 -41.77 -13.73
CA MET A 1 -12.30 -40.90 -13.65
C MET A 1 -11.03 -41.74 -13.76
N GLY A 2 -10.07 -41.36 -14.60
CA GLY A 2 -8.77 -42.03 -14.68
C GLY A 2 -7.85 -41.69 -13.48
N PRO A 3 -6.85 -42.52 -13.17
CA PRO A 3 -5.94 -42.30 -12.04
C PRO A 3 -5.23 -40.93 -12.06
N ALA A 4 -4.88 -40.43 -13.25
CA ALA A 4 -4.27 -39.11 -13.42
C ALA A 4 -5.17 -37.95 -12.99
N LEU A 5 -6.48 -38.03 -13.27
CA LEU A 5 -7.44 -36.98 -12.89
C LEU A 5 -7.70 -36.95 -11.38
N ARG A 6 -7.70 -38.12 -10.73
CA ARG A 6 -7.81 -38.22 -9.27
C ARG A 6 -6.59 -37.61 -8.56
N ALA A 7 -5.39 -37.87 -9.07
CA ALA A 7 -4.16 -37.30 -8.52
C ALA A 7 -4.12 -35.77 -8.63
N ARG A 8 -4.48 -35.22 -9.80
CA ARG A 8 -4.57 -33.76 -10.00
C ARG A 8 -5.60 -33.11 -9.07
N ARG A 9 -6.78 -33.72 -8.92
CA ARG A 9 -7.81 -33.21 -8.00
C ARG A 9 -7.33 -33.17 -6.54
N ALA A 10 -6.57 -34.18 -6.11
CA ALA A 10 -6.01 -34.22 -4.75
C ALA A 10 -4.94 -33.15 -4.51
N GLN A 11 -4.26 -32.68 -5.56
CA GLN A 11 -3.24 -31.64 -5.48
C GLN A 11 -3.81 -30.21 -5.50
N LEU A 12 -5.06 -30.02 -5.95
CA LEU A 12 -5.69 -28.69 -6.07
C LEU A 12 -5.62 -27.85 -4.79
N PRO A 13 -5.89 -28.37 -3.57
CA PRO A 13 -5.82 -27.56 -2.37
C PRO A 13 -4.40 -27.01 -2.10
N ALA A 14 -3.37 -27.81 -2.34
CA ALA A 14 -1.98 -27.39 -2.13
C ALA A 14 -1.54 -26.34 -3.16
N VAL A 15 -1.94 -26.51 -4.42
CA VAL A 15 -1.66 -25.53 -5.49
C VAL A 15 -2.40 -24.23 -5.24
N ALA A 16 -3.69 -24.29 -4.87
CA ALA A 16 -4.50 -23.12 -4.54
C ALA A 16 -3.91 -22.36 -3.35
N ARG A 17 -3.47 -23.08 -2.31
CA ARG A 17 -2.80 -22.48 -1.15
C ARG A 17 -1.50 -21.78 -1.54
N ARG A 18 -0.62 -22.44 -2.30
CA ARG A 18 0.65 -21.84 -2.73
C ARG A 18 0.41 -20.62 -3.64
N TYR A 19 -0.59 -20.70 -4.50
CA TYR A 19 -0.98 -19.58 -5.36
C TYR A 19 -1.53 -18.41 -4.54
N PHE A 20 -2.36 -18.68 -3.53
CA PHE A 20 -2.82 -17.68 -2.58
C PHE A 20 -1.65 -17.05 -1.81
N GLU A 21 -0.71 -17.85 -1.29
CA GLU A 21 0.47 -17.35 -0.58
C GLU A 21 1.30 -16.39 -1.45
N LEU A 22 1.47 -16.70 -2.74
CA LEU A 22 2.14 -15.82 -3.70
C LEU A 22 1.37 -14.51 -3.95
N LEU A 23 0.04 -14.55 -4.00
CA LEU A 23 -0.79 -13.36 -4.21
C LEU A 23 -0.95 -12.51 -2.94
N ALA A 24 -0.95 -13.13 -1.76
CA ALA A 24 -1.11 -12.46 -0.48
C ALA A 24 0.16 -11.74 -0.02
N GLU A 25 1.32 -12.17 -0.54
CA GLU A 25 2.63 -11.65 -0.20
C GLU A 25 2.77 -10.15 -0.49
N GLU A 26 2.12 -9.66 -1.55
CA GLU A 26 2.08 -8.25 -1.91
C GLU A 26 0.64 -7.74 -2.00
N ALA A 27 0.28 -6.81 -1.11
CA ALA A 27 -1.02 -6.15 -1.11
C ALA A 27 -0.92 -4.78 -1.80
N TRP A 28 -1.82 -4.52 -2.74
CA TRP A 28 -2.01 -3.20 -3.35
C TRP A 28 -3.30 -2.57 -2.83
N VAL A 29 -3.21 -1.32 -2.41
CA VAL A 29 -4.36 -0.51 -1.97
C VAL A 29 -4.42 0.74 -2.82
N PRO A 30 -5.16 0.70 -3.94
CA PRO A 30 -5.46 1.90 -4.70
C PRO A 30 -6.50 2.75 -3.96
N GLY A 31 -6.23 4.04 -3.84
CA GLY A 31 -7.22 5.07 -3.53
C GLY A 31 -8.06 5.41 -4.76
N THR A 32 -8.41 6.68 -4.87
CA THR A 32 -9.24 7.24 -5.92
C THR A 32 -8.60 8.52 -6.47
N ASP A 33 -9.15 9.07 -7.56
CA ASP A 33 -8.74 10.39 -8.04
C ASP A 33 -9.33 11.54 -7.17
N ARG A 34 -9.63 11.29 -5.89
CA ARG A 34 -10.18 12.26 -4.93
C ARG A 34 -9.35 12.24 -3.66
N ALA A 35 -9.38 13.36 -2.93
CA ALA A 35 -8.63 13.53 -1.69
C ALA A 35 -9.04 12.52 -0.61
N GLU A 36 -8.06 11.76 -0.12
CA GLU A 36 -8.19 10.70 0.86
C GLU A 36 -7.09 10.77 1.94
N ARG A 37 -7.43 10.28 3.13
CA ARG A 37 -6.48 10.10 4.24
C ARG A 37 -6.21 8.62 4.42
N PHE A 38 -4.94 8.24 4.35
CA PHE A 38 -4.46 6.90 4.67
C PHE A 38 -3.84 6.92 6.06
N GLU A 39 -4.43 6.20 7.00
CA GLU A 39 -3.88 6.04 8.36
C GLU A 39 -3.35 4.61 8.50
N LEU A 40 -2.03 4.46 8.53
CA LEU A 40 -1.36 3.19 8.77
C LEU A 40 -0.78 3.20 10.18
N THR A 41 -1.31 2.33 11.05
CA THR A 41 -0.97 2.28 12.47
C THR A 41 -0.67 0.87 12.94
N GLY A 42 0.07 0.74 14.04
CA GLY A 42 0.25 -0.55 14.69
C GLY A 42 -1.04 -1.12 15.25
N ALA A 43 -1.31 -2.39 14.94
CA ALA A 43 -2.44 -3.14 15.49
C ALA A 43 -2.03 -4.24 16.49
N GLY A 44 -0.73 -4.42 16.71
CA GLY A 44 -0.14 -5.45 17.56
C GLY A 44 1.16 -5.98 16.95
N PRO A 45 1.81 -6.98 17.58
CA PRO A 45 3.05 -7.54 17.07
C PRO A 45 2.91 -8.06 15.62
N GLY A 46 3.65 -7.45 14.70
CA GLY A 46 3.67 -7.84 13.29
C GLY A 46 2.37 -7.53 12.54
N GLN A 47 1.54 -6.61 13.05
CA GLN A 47 0.26 -6.25 12.46
C GLN A 47 0.15 -4.74 12.22
N LEU A 48 -0.31 -4.37 11.02
CA LEU A 48 -0.64 -3.00 10.67
C LEU A 48 -2.13 -2.87 10.40
N ARG A 49 -2.78 -1.84 10.93
CA ARG A 49 -4.13 -1.42 10.57
C ARG A 49 -4.02 -0.27 9.58
N LEU A 50 -4.61 -0.45 8.41
CA LEU A 50 -4.83 0.61 7.43
C LEU A 50 -6.28 1.07 7.49
N ARG A 51 -6.49 2.38 7.62
CA ARG A 51 -7.79 3.04 7.42
C ARG A 51 -7.68 3.99 6.25
N VAL A 52 -8.66 3.95 5.36
CA VAL A 52 -8.80 4.91 4.26
C VAL A 52 -10.04 5.75 4.52
N LEU A 53 -9.88 7.06 4.59
CA LEU A 53 -10.96 8.00 4.85
C LEU A 53 -11.10 8.97 3.68
N ALA A 54 -12.34 9.21 3.24
CA ALA A 54 -12.62 10.25 2.27
C ALA A 54 -12.53 11.62 2.94
N MET A 55 -11.70 12.51 2.38
CA MET A 55 -11.63 13.90 2.82
C MET A 55 -12.64 14.74 2.02
N ARG A 56 -13.44 15.55 2.70
CA ARG A 56 -14.42 16.43 2.06
C ARG A 56 -14.35 17.82 2.66
N GLN A 57 -14.38 18.84 1.80
CA GLN A 57 -14.34 20.23 2.26
C GLN A 57 -15.51 20.53 3.21
N ALA A 58 -15.19 21.17 4.34
CA ALA A 58 -16.15 21.55 5.38
C ALA A 58 -17.01 20.39 5.94
N ARG A 59 -16.51 19.15 5.87
CA ARG A 59 -17.13 17.98 6.50
C ARG A 59 -16.08 17.15 7.22
N PRO A 60 -16.46 16.43 8.28
CA PRO A 60 -15.58 15.43 8.87
C PRO A 60 -15.21 14.34 7.85
N ASP A 61 -13.99 13.83 7.98
CA ASP A 61 -13.52 12.66 7.23
C ASP A 61 -14.45 11.48 7.47
N SER A 62 -14.70 10.68 6.43
CA SER A 62 -15.58 9.50 6.53
C SER A 62 -14.81 8.24 6.16
N LEU A 63 -14.87 7.22 7.01
CA LEU A 63 -14.24 5.93 6.76
C LEU A 63 -14.80 5.27 5.50
N ILE A 64 -13.91 4.97 4.54
CA ILE A 64 -14.21 4.20 3.33
C ILE A 64 -13.95 2.73 3.61
N SER A 65 -12.78 2.42 4.18
CA SER A 65 -12.35 1.05 4.45
C SER A 65 -11.41 1.00 5.64
N GLU A 66 -11.40 -0.17 6.30
CA GLU A 66 -10.45 -0.51 7.35
C GLU A 66 -10.03 -1.96 7.17
N ARG A 67 -8.71 -2.22 7.21
CA ARG A 67 -8.17 -3.57 7.10
C ARG A 67 -6.92 -3.73 7.97
N VAL A 68 -6.77 -4.91 8.57
CA VAL A 68 -5.55 -5.33 9.26
C VAL A 68 -4.75 -6.25 8.35
N TYR A 69 -3.45 -5.95 8.22
CA TYR A 69 -2.47 -6.74 7.50
C TYR A 69 -1.52 -7.39 8.50
N THR A 70 -1.19 -8.66 8.28
CA THR A 70 -0.26 -9.41 9.12
C THR A 70 1.05 -9.62 8.35
N GLN A 71 2.18 -9.57 9.04
CA GLN A 71 3.48 -9.90 8.44
C GLN A 71 3.55 -11.36 7.98
N GLN A 72 2.68 -12.25 8.48
CA GLN A 72 2.63 -13.65 8.05
C GLN A 72 2.13 -13.75 6.61
N ASP A 73 1.06 -13.02 6.31
CA ASP A 73 0.39 -13.08 5.00
C ASP A 73 0.98 -12.07 4.01
N THR A 74 1.28 -10.85 4.48
CA THR A 74 1.69 -9.73 3.62
C THR A 74 3.10 -9.30 3.98
N LYS A 75 4.02 -9.40 3.01
CA LYS A 75 5.41 -8.93 3.12
C LYS A 75 5.58 -7.53 2.58
N LYS A 76 4.75 -7.12 1.62
CA LYS A 76 4.77 -5.79 1.03
C LYS A 76 3.36 -5.21 0.93
N LEU A 77 3.21 -3.97 1.38
CA LEU A 77 1.96 -3.20 1.29
C LEU A 77 2.23 -1.93 0.48
N SER A 78 1.62 -1.82 -0.70
CA SER A 78 1.73 -0.65 -1.57
C SER A 78 0.46 0.18 -1.50
N LEU A 79 0.56 1.45 -1.09
CA LEU A 79 -0.54 2.42 -1.03
C LEU A 79 -0.42 3.37 -2.22
N TYR A 80 -1.51 3.58 -2.97
CA TYR A 80 -1.54 4.51 -4.10
C TYR A 80 -2.56 5.62 -3.83
N GLY A 81 -2.11 6.88 -3.79
CA GLY A 81 -2.96 8.06 -3.64
C GLY A 81 -3.62 8.51 -4.95
N LEU A 82 -2.94 8.28 -6.08
CA LEU A 82 -3.44 8.60 -7.42
C LEU A 82 -3.60 10.13 -7.59
N ALA A 83 -4.72 10.64 -8.11
CA ALA A 83 -4.84 12.06 -8.46
C ALA A 83 -5.35 12.95 -7.31
N GLY A 84 -5.71 12.37 -6.17
CA GLY A 84 -6.21 13.10 -5.00
C GLY A 84 -5.12 13.91 -4.30
N ASN A 85 -5.48 14.99 -3.59
CA ASN A 85 -4.57 15.63 -2.65
C ASN A 85 -4.65 14.89 -1.32
N ASP A 86 -3.73 13.96 -1.10
CA ASP A 86 -3.86 12.96 -0.05
C ASP A 86 -3.01 13.23 1.19
N ILE A 87 -3.40 12.59 2.30
CA ILE A 87 -2.63 12.63 3.55
C ILE A 87 -2.32 11.20 3.99
N PHE A 88 -1.03 10.86 4.01
CA PHE A 88 -0.51 9.59 4.51
C PHE A 88 0.01 9.76 5.93
N THR A 89 -0.66 9.19 6.92
CA THR A 89 -0.20 9.15 8.31
C THR A 89 0.34 7.76 8.60
N ILE A 90 1.67 7.62 8.71
CA ILE A 90 2.33 6.31 8.70
C ILE A 90 3.11 6.07 9.98
N ASP A 91 2.72 5.01 10.70
CA ASP A 91 3.47 4.41 11.81
C ASP A 91 3.90 2.99 11.45
N ALA A 92 5.02 2.87 10.73
CA ALA A 92 5.58 1.59 10.30
C ALA A 92 6.37 0.86 11.41
N THR A 93 6.56 1.47 12.58
CA THR A 93 7.34 0.88 13.68
C THR A 93 6.72 -0.41 14.24
N ALA A 94 5.42 -0.59 14.03
CA ALA A 94 4.66 -1.70 14.58
C ALA A 94 4.77 -3.04 13.82
N ALA A 95 5.34 -3.06 12.61
CA ALA A 95 5.51 -4.30 11.83
C ALA A 95 6.86 -4.34 11.07
N PRO A 96 7.97 -4.57 11.78
CA PRO A 96 9.35 -4.42 11.26
C PRO A 96 9.77 -5.40 10.14
N GLY A 97 8.89 -6.27 9.65
CA GLY A 97 9.15 -7.11 8.48
C GLY A 97 8.06 -7.08 7.43
N MET A 98 7.22 -6.04 7.43
CA MET A 98 6.38 -5.68 6.30
C MET A 98 6.97 -4.42 5.66
N ALA A 99 7.36 -4.52 4.39
CA ALA A 99 7.75 -3.36 3.60
C ALA A 99 6.49 -2.56 3.25
N VAL A 100 6.54 -1.26 3.42
CA VAL A 100 5.43 -0.38 3.03
C VAL A 100 5.94 0.55 1.95
N ALA A 101 5.23 0.58 0.82
CA ALA A 101 5.51 1.39 -0.34
C ALA A 101 4.41 2.45 -0.48
N LEU A 102 4.79 3.72 -0.62
CA LEU A 102 3.85 4.82 -0.83
C LEU A 102 4.03 5.38 -2.23
N TYR A 103 2.95 5.46 -2.99
CA TYR A 103 2.87 6.08 -4.32
C TYR A 103 1.89 7.25 -4.22
N PRO A 104 2.38 8.49 -4.00
CA PRO A 104 1.51 9.65 -3.76
C PRO A 104 0.60 9.93 -4.97
N GLY A 105 1.19 10.01 -6.17
CA GLY A 105 0.46 10.20 -7.42
C GLY A 105 0.63 11.61 -7.98
N GLU A 106 -0.41 12.20 -8.57
CA GLU A 106 -0.39 13.53 -9.22
C GLU A 106 -0.81 14.70 -8.30
N GLY A 107 -1.37 14.39 -7.14
CA GLY A 107 -1.85 15.41 -6.21
C GLY A 107 -0.78 16.11 -5.39
N GLN A 108 -1.23 17.07 -4.58
CA GLN A 108 -0.43 17.73 -3.57
C GLN A 108 -0.52 16.97 -2.24
N ASP A 109 0.31 15.95 -2.12
CA ASP A 109 0.22 14.99 -1.03
C ASP A 109 1.09 15.35 0.18
N GLN A 110 0.66 14.90 1.35
CA GLN A 110 1.39 15.08 2.60
C GLN A 110 1.67 13.73 3.24
N VAL A 111 2.90 13.54 3.73
CA VAL A 111 3.28 12.37 4.52
C VAL A 111 3.61 12.83 5.94
N LEU A 112 2.88 12.29 6.92
CA LEU A 112 2.97 12.60 8.33
C LEU A 112 3.48 11.38 9.08
N LEU A 113 4.59 11.55 9.81
CA LEU A 113 5.13 10.54 10.71
C LEU A 113 4.76 10.93 12.16
N PRO A 114 4.17 10.03 12.96
CA PRO A 114 3.89 10.32 14.36
C PRO A 114 5.19 10.60 15.12
N THR A 115 5.14 11.52 16.08
CA THR A 115 6.31 12.05 16.81
C THR A 115 7.16 10.98 17.52
N ALA A 116 6.58 9.82 17.84
CA ALA A 116 7.30 8.69 18.45
C ALA A 116 8.18 7.89 17.46
N ALA A 117 7.96 8.03 16.15
CA ALA A 117 8.74 7.33 15.10
C ALA A 117 10.10 7.98 14.80
N LYS A 118 10.48 9.04 15.54
CA LYS A 118 11.66 9.88 15.26
C LYS A 118 13.03 9.28 15.65
N ALA A 119 13.12 8.09 16.21
CA ALA A 119 14.42 7.57 16.63
C ALA A 119 14.52 6.06 16.43
N GLU A 120 15.38 5.69 15.48
CA GLU A 120 16.09 4.41 15.40
C GLU A 120 15.25 3.19 14.97
N ALA A 121 15.50 2.75 13.72
CA ALA A 121 15.22 1.42 13.18
C ALA A 121 13.85 1.14 12.51
N ALA A 122 13.25 2.11 11.81
CA ALA A 122 12.28 1.79 10.75
C ALA A 122 13.03 1.20 9.52
N LYS A 123 13.23 -0.13 9.50
CA LYS A 123 13.60 -0.88 8.28
C LYS A 123 12.51 -0.70 7.21
N PRO A 124 12.85 -0.75 5.91
CA PRO A 124 12.60 0.37 5.01
C PRO A 124 11.10 0.51 4.72
N LEU A 125 10.51 1.54 5.30
CA LEU A 125 9.40 2.24 4.66
C LEU A 125 10.03 2.90 3.42
N VAL A 126 9.56 2.52 2.23
CA VAL A 126 10.06 3.08 0.96
C VAL A 126 9.00 4.03 0.43
N LEU A 127 9.36 5.30 0.30
CA LEU A 127 8.54 6.28 -0.39
C LEU A 127 8.92 6.24 -1.88
N TRP A 128 8.01 5.76 -2.71
CA TRP A 128 8.17 5.76 -4.16
C TRP A 128 7.62 7.07 -4.69
N TYR A 129 8.53 7.98 -5.02
CA TYR A 129 8.18 9.33 -5.44
C TYR A 129 8.30 9.45 -6.96
N GLY A 130 7.25 9.95 -7.60
CA GLY A 130 7.05 9.80 -9.04
C GLY A 130 6.95 11.09 -9.85
N GLN A 131 6.67 12.25 -9.25
CA GLN A 131 6.37 13.45 -10.04
C GLN A 131 7.66 14.10 -10.58
N PRO A 132 7.87 14.17 -11.91
CA PRO A 132 9.04 14.83 -12.49
C PRO A 132 9.08 16.31 -12.07
N GLY A 133 10.14 16.72 -11.37
CA GLY A 133 10.35 18.13 -10.97
C GLY A 133 9.77 18.51 -9.62
N SER A 134 9.12 17.59 -8.92
CA SER A 134 8.78 17.76 -7.50
C SER A 134 9.91 17.21 -6.63
N ALA A 135 10.18 17.84 -5.48
CA ALA A 135 11.14 17.34 -4.51
C ALA A 135 10.40 16.45 -3.52
N ALA A 136 10.88 15.22 -3.32
CA ALA A 136 10.36 14.37 -2.27
C ALA A 136 10.52 15.09 -0.91
N PRO A 137 9.50 15.04 -0.03
CA PRO A 137 9.64 15.59 1.30
C PRO A 137 10.74 14.82 2.04
N HIS A 138 11.81 15.50 2.44
CA HIS A 138 12.86 14.89 3.24
C HIS A 138 12.28 14.46 4.60
N LEU A 139 12.08 13.15 4.76
CA LEU A 139 11.51 12.58 5.96
C LEU A 139 12.54 11.64 6.61
N PRO A 140 13.01 11.95 7.83
CA PRO A 140 13.95 11.09 8.54
C PRO A 140 13.39 9.67 8.70
N GLY A 141 14.15 8.65 8.30
CA GLY A 141 13.75 7.24 8.41
C GLY A 141 12.97 6.68 7.21
N LEU A 142 12.86 7.44 6.12
CA LEU A 142 12.28 7.00 4.85
C LEU A 142 13.38 6.82 3.79
N THR A 143 13.31 5.72 3.03
CA THR A 143 14.11 5.58 1.81
C THR A 143 13.30 6.14 0.64
N GLU A 144 13.85 7.12 -0.06
CA GLU A 144 13.25 7.67 -1.27
C GLU A 144 13.74 6.89 -2.49
N GLU A 145 12.82 6.38 -3.30
CA GLU A 145 13.11 5.72 -4.58
C GLU A 145 12.27 6.35 -5.69
N LYS A 146 12.84 6.41 -6.90
CA LYS A 146 12.14 6.94 -8.07
C LYS A 146 11.18 5.88 -8.62
N ASP A 147 9.90 6.23 -8.81
CA ASP A 147 8.97 5.34 -9.52
C ASP A 147 9.47 5.17 -10.98
N PRO A 148 9.72 3.93 -11.46
CA PRO A 148 10.13 3.70 -12.83
C PRO A 148 9.04 4.07 -13.85
N GLU A 149 7.76 4.03 -13.47
CA GLU A 149 6.61 4.26 -14.35
C GLU A 149 5.59 5.20 -13.69
N PRO A 150 5.96 6.46 -13.43
CA PRO A 150 5.14 7.37 -12.63
C PRO A 150 3.77 7.66 -13.24
N TRP A 151 3.67 7.70 -14.57
CA TRP A 151 2.38 7.88 -15.28
C TRP A 151 1.41 6.71 -15.10
N LEU A 152 1.89 5.53 -14.67
CA LEU A 152 1.08 4.37 -14.34
C LEU A 152 0.66 4.33 -12.87
N SER A 153 1.25 5.16 -12.01
CA SER A 153 0.87 5.28 -10.58
C SER A 153 0.17 6.59 -10.25
N ALA A 154 0.11 7.51 -11.21
CA ALA A 154 -0.35 8.87 -11.08
C ALA A 154 -1.87 9.03 -10.90
N THR A 155 -2.67 8.18 -11.55
CA THR A 155 -4.13 8.31 -11.64
C THR A 155 -4.78 6.94 -11.63
N ALA A 156 -6.07 6.84 -11.31
CA ALA A 156 -6.80 5.58 -11.35
C ALA A 156 -6.74 4.92 -12.74
N ALA A 157 -6.86 5.72 -13.81
CA ALA A 157 -6.73 5.23 -15.17
C ALA A 157 -5.33 4.67 -15.47
N GLY A 158 -4.27 5.34 -14.97
CA GLY A 158 -2.90 4.84 -15.07
C GLY A 158 -2.68 3.54 -14.31
N TRP A 159 -3.21 3.46 -13.09
CA TRP A 159 -3.08 2.29 -12.23
C TRP A 159 -3.75 1.06 -12.85
N LEU A 160 -4.93 1.22 -13.45
CA LEU A 160 -5.60 0.14 -14.18
C LEU A 160 -4.77 -0.35 -15.38
N ARG A 161 -4.05 0.53 -16.10
CA ARG A 161 -3.11 0.12 -17.15
C ARG A 161 -1.94 -0.68 -16.59
N ARG A 162 -1.37 -0.25 -15.46
CA ARG A 162 -0.23 -0.93 -14.80
C ARG A 162 -0.48 -2.41 -14.58
N TYR A 163 -1.72 -2.74 -14.22
CA TYR A 163 -2.11 -4.09 -13.85
C TYR A 163 -3.01 -4.79 -14.89
N ASN A 164 -3.15 -4.21 -16.09
CA ASN A 164 -4.00 -4.75 -17.16
C ASN A 164 -5.45 -5.03 -16.70
N LEU A 165 -6.03 -4.10 -15.93
CA LEU A 165 -7.39 -4.18 -15.37
C LEU A 165 -8.39 -3.30 -16.15
N GLN A 166 -8.12 -3.07 -17.43
CA GLN A 166 -9.00 -2.29 -18.30
C GLN A 166 -9.98 -3.24 -19.00
N ASP A 167 -11.24 -2.82 -19.13
CA ASP A 167 -12.28 -3.53 -19.88
C ASP A 167 -12.03 -3.54 -21.40
#